data_AF-A0A521RMI6-F1
#
_entry.id   AF-A0A521RMI6-F1
#
_cell.length_a   1.000
_cell.length_b   1.000
_cell.length_c   1.000
_cell.angle_alpha   90.00
_cell.angle_beta   90.00
_cell.angle_gamma   90.00
#
_symmetry.space_group_name_H-M   'P 1'
#
loop_
_entity.id
_entity.type
_entity.pdbx_description
1 polymer ?
#
loop_
_entity_poly.entity_id
_entity_poly.type
_entity_poly.pdbx_seq_one_letter_code
_entity_poly.pdbx_strand_id
1 'polypeptide(L)'
;AGRFVCATAGPRLETILAAHGSGAVARSREEGSTLLNVDLGGGTTKVSHIIKGKIQETTALNIGARLIAYDKNGRLVRLEKSGDRFLRDLGYKARVGEKIEKAILERLGSRMASVLFDMLAGEPPPWSDLFITPPMNGLPNVDGILFSGGVAEYIYKREDTAFGDLGPLLGKAVREEAEKRGYRILDSSEGIRATVIGASQYSIQLSGETIFVPRPDSLPLRNLRTFVVQVSWDAPIAERTAGAVRNTLTGLDPEVRGMPFALVFSSPPFLGYGAAQELAQGIRGALLTVPPADRPRMLVFEQNVGRVVGEMLPQEWSIPCVDEISLSELDFIDVGAVVEGEGYVPVVVKSLAFGM
;
A
#
# COMPACT_ATOMS: atom_id res chain seq x y z
N ALA A 1 -12.51 22.46 1.57
CA ALA A 1 -12.70 21.00 1.45
C ALA A 1 -11.61 20.44 0.55
N GLY A 2 -10.76 19.54 1.06
CA GLY A 2 -9.74 18.89 0.23
C GLY A 2 -10.43 17.96 -0.77
N ARG A 3 -10.18 18.15 -2.07
CA ARG A 3 -10.58 17.16 -3.07
C ARG A 3 -9.67 15.97 -2.92
N PHE A 4 -10.18 14.88 -2.36
CA PHE A 4 -9.54 13.57 -2.41
C PHE A 4 -9.38 13.19 -3.89
N VAL A 5 -8.15 13.12 -4.36
CA VAL A 5 -7.86 12.57 -5.70
C VAL A 5 -7.90 11.05 -5.53
N CYS A 6 -8.92 10.43 -6.09
CA CYS A 6 -9.05 8.98 -6.13
C CYS A 6 -8.07 8.45 -7.18
N ALA A 7 -6.85 8.10 -6.75
CA ALA A 7 -5.94 7.34 -7.58
C ALA A 7 -6.34 5.85 -7.51
N THR A 8 -6.54 5.22 -8.66
CA THR A 8 -6.75 3.76 -8.72
C THR A 8 -5.43 3.09 -8.32
N ALA A 9 -5.42 2.41 -7.17
CA ALA A 9 -4.27 1.62 -6.78
C ALA A 9 -4.13 0.43 -7.75
N GLY A 10 -2.93 0.24 -8.32
CA GLY A 10 -2.66 -0.96 -9.10
C GLY A 10 -2.81 -2.23 -8.24
N PRO A 11 -3.02 -3.42 -8.84
CA PRO A 11 -3.31 -4.65 -8.09
C PRO A 11 -2.32 -4.92 -6.94
N ARG A 12 -1.02 -4.70 -7.15
CA ARG A 12 0.01 -4.87 -6.12
C ARG A 12 -0.16 -3.92 -4.93
N LEU A 13 -0.46 -2.64 -5.18
CA LEU A 13 -0.67 -1.67 -4.12
C LEU A 13 -1.95 -2.00 -3.34
N GLU A 14 -3.05 -2.33 -4.03
CA GLU A 14 -4.29 -2.77 -3.36
C GLU A 14 -4.03 -3.98 -2.45
N THR A 15 -3.23 -4.95 -2.89
CA THR A 15 -2.86 -6.13 -2.10
C THR A 15 -2.09 -5.77 -0.82
N ILE A 16 -1.14 -4.82 -0.92
CA ILE A 16 -0.39 -4.33 0.25
C ILE A 16 -1.32 -3.60 1.23
N LEU A 17 -2.14 -2.68 0.72
CA LEU A 17 -3.09 -1.93 1.52
C LEU A 17 -4.08 -2.87 2.24
N ALA A 18 -4.64 -3.85 1.54
CA ALA A 18 -5.55 -4.82 2.13
C ALA A 18 -4.89 -5.63 3.27
N ALA A 19 -3.61 -6.01 3.12
CA ALA A 19 -2.88 -6.76 4.16
C ALA A 19 -2.58 -5.92 5.41
N HIS A 20 -2.27 -4.64 5.24
CA HIS A 20 -2.11 -3.72 6.37
C HIS A 20 -3.45 -3.49 7.07
N GLY A 21 -4.47 -3.08 6.31
CA GLY A 21 -5.75 -2.72 6.88
C GLY A 21 -6.60 -3.90 7.34
N SER A 22 -6.30 -5.14 6.97
CA SER A 22 -6.94 -6.32 7.57
C SER A 22 -6.36 -6.67 8.96
N GLY A 23 -5.27 -6.02 9.36
CA GLY A 23 -4.51 -6.32 10.57
C GLY A 23 -3.54 -7.50 10.44
N ALA A 24 -3.44 -8.13 9.27
CA ALA A 24 -2.59 -9.31 9.08
C ALA A 24 -1.10 -9.00 9.26
N VAL A 25 -0.64 -7.83 8.79
CA VAL A 25 0.75 -7.40 8.95
C VAL A 25 1.10 -7.16 10.42
N ALA A 26 0.24 -6.43 11.16
CA ALA A 26 0.45 -6.15 12.58
C ALA A 26 0.48 -7.44 13.40
N ARG A 27 -0.51 -8.33 13.21
CA ARG A 27 -0.57 -9.62 13.91
C ARG A 27 0.63 -10.50 13.63
N SER A 28 1.06 -10.61 12.37
CA SER A 28 2.26 -11.37 12.00
C SER A 28 3.52 -10.83 12.69
N ARG A 29 3.63 -9.51 12.87
CA ARG A 29 4.75 -8.88 13.58
C ARG A 29 4.73 -9.21 15.07
N GLU A 30 3.58 -9.05 15.72
CA GLU A 30 3.40 -9.22 17.16
C GLU A 30 3.57 -10.68 17.60
N GLU A 31 3.01 -11.62 16.84
CA GLU A 31 3.05 -13.05 17.14
C GLU A 31 4.27 -13.75 16.54
N GLY A 32 5.04 -13.07 15.67
CA GLY A 32 6.15 -13.66 14.94
C GLY A 32 5.75 -14.75 13.93
N SER A 33 4.49 -14.73 13.49
CA SER A 33 3.86 -15.77 12.67
C SER A 33 3.96 -15.52 11.15
N THR A 34 3.69 -16.56 10.38
CA THR A 34 3.57 -16.57 8.92
C THR A 34 2.11 -16.62 8.52
N LEU A 35 1.58 -15.54 7.93
CA LEU A 35 0.16 -15.37 7.65
C LEU A 35 -0.11 -15.16 6.16
N LEU A 36 -1.31 -15.55 5.73
CA LEU A 36 -1.89 -15.12 4.46
C LEU A 36 -2.99 -14.11 4.70
N ASN A 37 -2.99 -13.01 3.94
CA ASN A 37 -4.18 -12.19 3.77
C ASN A 37 -4.76 -12.45 2.38
N VAL A 38 -6.03 -12.83 2.31
CA VAL A 38 -6.77 -13.04 1.07
C VAL A 38 -7.90 -12.01 1.00
N ASP A 39 -7.72 -10.96 0.20
CA ASP A 39 -8.72 -9.93 -0.07
C ASP A 39 -9.60 -10.36 -1.26
N LEU A 40 -10.82 -10.83 -0.97
CA LEU A 40 -11.79 -11.27 -1.97
C LEU A 40 -12.80 -10.15 -2.27
N GLY A 41 -12.61 -9.53 -3.44
CA GLY A 41 -13.47 -8.48 -3.94
C GLY A 41 -14.55 -8.95 -4.94
N GLY A 42 -15.11 -7.98 -5.65
CA GLY A 42 -16.11 -8.24 -6.68
C GLY A 42 -15.53 -8.85 -7.95
N GLY A 43 -14.42 -8.34 -8.46
CA GLY A 43 -13.83 -8.83 -9.72
C GLY A 43 -12.52 -9.61 -9.55
N THR A 44 -11.85 -9.42 -8.42
CA THR A 44 -10.50 -9.94 -8.20
C THR A 44 -10.30 -10.39 -6.76
N THR A 45 -9.41 -11.36 -6.59
CA THR A 45 -8.90 -11.82 -5.30
C THR A 45 -7.43 -11.49 -5.23
N LYS A 46 -7.00 -10.89 -4.13
CA LYS A 46 -5.61 -10.47 -3.91
C LYS A 46 -5.06 -11.20 -2.70
N VAL A 47 -3.81 -11.61 -2.79
CA VAL A 47 -3.18 -12.44 -1.76
C VAL A 47 -1.83 -11.88 -1.38
N SER A 48 -1.61 -11.73 -0.07
CA SER A 48 -0.34 -11.33 0.52
C SER A 48 0.19 -12.45 1.41
N HIS A 49 1.44 -12.84 1.17
CA HIS A 49 2.19 -13.73 2.05
C HIS A 49 3.08 -12.90 2.98
N ILE A 50 2.89 -13.08 4.30
CA ILE A 50 3.43 -12.19 5.33
C ILE A 50 4.23 -13.00 6.34
N ILE A 51 5.48 -12.63 6.57
CA ILE A 51 6.37 -13.27 7.55
C ILE A 51 6.87 -12.20 8.53
N LYS A 52 6.59 -12.39 9.82
CA LYS A 52 7.05 -11.49 10.91
C LYS A 52 6.80 -10.00 10.60
N GLY A 53 5.62 -9.69 10.08
CA GLY A 53 5.22 -8.32 9.73
C GLY A 53 5.78 -7.78 8.41
N LYS A 54 6.39 -8.62 7.57
CA LYS A 54 6.90 -8.23 6.26
C LYS A 54 6.19 -9.01 5.15
N ILE A 55 5.58 -8.28 4.22
CA ILE A 55 4.99 -8.86 3.00
C ILE A 55 6.13 -9.35 2.09
N GLN A 56 6.22 -10.65 1.85
CA GLN A 56 7.26 -11.27 1.02
C GLN A 56 6.84 -11.35 -0.44
N GLU A 57 5.61 -11.82 -0.67
CA GLU A 57 5.06 -12.04 -2.00
C GLU A 57 3.61 -11.57 -2.06
N THR A 58 3.19 -11.15 -3.26
CA THR A 58 1.82 -10.74 -3.53
C THR A 58 1.38 -11.30 -4.86
N THR A 59 0.14 -11.77 -4.96
CA THR A 59 -0.48 -12.12 -6.23
C THR A 59 -1.93 -11.65 -6.32
N ALA A 60 -2.48 -11.58 -7.52
CA ALA A 60 -3.85 -11.17 -7.79
C ALA A 60 -4.44 -12.08 -8.88
N LEU A 61 -5.67 -12.54 -8.65
CA LEU A 61 -6.39 -13.49 -9.49
C LEU A 61 -7.74 -12.93 -9.92
N ASN A 62 -8.19 -13.33 -11.10
CA ASN A 62 -9.52 -13.07 -11.66
C ASN A 62 -10.60 -13.99 -11.05
N ILE A 63 -10.74 -13.93 -9.72
CA ILE A 63 -11.76 -14.60 -8.93
C ILE A 63 -12.52 -13.53 -8.15
N GLY A 64 -13.85 -13.58 -8.09
CA GLY A 64 -14.62 -12.57 -7.36
C GLY A 64 -16.12 -12.75 -7.46
N ALA A 65 -16.84 -12.15 -6.52
CA ALA A 65 -18.28 -12.34 -6.37
C ALA A 65 -19.13 -11.77 -7.52
N ARG A 66 -18.68 -10.68 -8.16
CA ARG A 66 -19.39 -9.93 -9.20
C ARG A 66 -18.92 -10.26 -10.62
N LEU A 67 -18.11 -11.30 -10.80
CA LEU A 67 -17.82 -11.86 -12.12
C LEU A 67 -19.10 -12.30 -12.82
N ILE A 68 -20.14 -12.64 -12.05
CA ILE A 68 -21.48 -12.95 -12.49
C ILE A 68 -22.46 -12.22 -11.58
N ALA A 69 -23.47 -11.55 -12.16
CA ALA A 69 -24.55 -10.94 -11.40
C ALA A 69 -25.91 -11.28 -12.02
N TYR A 70 -26.94 -11.40 -11.20
CA TYR A 70 -28.29 -11.79 -11.58
C TYR A 70 -29.36 -10.94 -10.89
N ASP A 71 -30.51 -10.78 -11.55
CA ASP A 71 -31.66 -10.07 -11.00
C ASP A 71 -32.47 -10.93 -10.01
N LYS A 72 -33.51 -10.33 -9.43
CA LYS A 72 -34.46 -11.01 -8.53
C LYS A 72 -35.20 -12.21 -9.15
N ASN A 73 -35.21 -12.33 -10.48
CA ASN A 73 -35.82 -13.44 -11.21
C ASN A 73 -34.80 -14.51 -11.62
N GLY A 74 -33.55 -14.39 -11.18
CA GLY A 74 -32.44 -15.28 -11.53
C GLY A 74 -31.93 -15.08 -12.95
N ARG A 75 -32.22 -13.94 -13.60
CA ARG A 75 -31.69 -13.62 -14.93
C ARG A 75 -30.33 -12.96 -14.82
N LEU A 76 -29.36 -13.44 -15.59
CA LEU A 76 -28.04 -12.85 -15.70
C LEU A 76 -28.14 -11.41 -16.19
N VAL A 77 -27.63 -10.47 -15.41
CA VAL A 77 -27.51 -9.05 -15.78
C VAL A 77 -26.06 -8.65 -16.07
N ARG A 78 -25.10 -9.44 -15.58
CA ARG A 78 -23.67 -9.23 -15.81
C ARG A 78 -22.96 -10.57 -15.94
N LEU A 79 -22.07 -10.66 -16.92
CA LEU A 79 -21.17 -11.78 -17.12
C LEU A 79 -19.82 -11.24 -17.58
N GLU A 80 -18.84 -11.26 -16.68
CA GLU A 80 -17.45 -10.90 -16.99
C GLU A 80 -16.75 -12.02 -17.75
N LYS A 81 -15.67 -11.66 -18.46
CA LYS A 81 -14.84 -12.63 -19.19
C LYS A 81 -14.39 -13.80 -18.29
N SER A 82 -13.94 -13.49 -17.08
CA SER A 82 -13.50 -14.50 -16.12
C SER A 82 -14.66 -15.34 -15.58
N GLY A 83 -15.85 -14.74 -15.42
CA GLY A 83 -17.08 -15.48 -15.10
C GLY A 83 -17.45 -16.49 -16.19
N ASP A 84 -17.35 -16.10 -17.47
CA ASP A 84 -17.57 -16.99 -18.61
C ASP A 84 -16.55 -18.13 -18.66
N ARG A 85 -15.29 -17.89 -18.28
CA ARG A 85 -14.27 -18.96 -18.15
C ARG A 85 -14.71 -20.03 -17.15
N PHE A 86 -15.13 -19.63 -15.95
CA PHE A 86 -15.60 -20.56 -14.92
C PHE A 86 -16.87 -21.32 -15.34
N LEU A 87 -17.80 -20.66 -16.05
CA LEU A 87 -18.98 -21.34 -16.60
C LEU A 87 -18.59 -22.43 -17.60
N ARG A 88 -17.69 -22.11 -18.53
CA ARG A 88 -17.22 -23.06 -19.55
C ARG A 88 -16.45 -24.23 -18.94
N ASP A 89 -15.64 -23.97 -17.91
CA ASP A 89 -14.93 -25.00 -17.13
C ASP A 89 -15.92 -25.99 -16.49
N LEU A 90 -17.10 -25.52 -16.08
CA LEU A 90 -18.20 -26.37 -15.60
C LEU A 90 -19.05 -27.01 -16.71
N GLY A 91 -18.72 -26.79 -17.98
CA GLY A 91 -19.48 -27.26 -19.13
C GLY A 91 -20.76 -26.47 -19.41
N TYR A 92 -20.92 -25.29 -18.83
CA TYR A 92 -22.10 -24.43 -19.00
C TYR A 92 -21.79 -23.24 -19.91
N LYS A 93 -22.78 -22.84 -20.71
CA LYS A 93 -22.74 -21.59 -21.49
C LYS A 93 -23.93 -20.75 -21.09
N ALA A 94 -23.70 -19.49 -20.81
CA ALA A 94 -24.75 -18.55 -20.46
C ALA A 94 -24.58 -17.24 -21.20
N ARG A 95 -25.67 -16.52 -21.38
CA ARG A 95 -25.68 -15.15 -21.92
C ARG A 95 -26.43 -14.22 -20.99
N VAL A 96 -26.06 -12.94 -21.03
CA VAL A 96 -26.81 -11.89 -20.34
C VAL A 96 -28.26 -11.91 -20.84
N GLY A 97 -29.21 -11.86 -19.90
CA GLY A 97 -30.65 -11.97 -20.11
C GLY A 97 -31.22 -13.37 -19.88
N GLU A 98 -30.40 -14.42 -19.91
CA GLU A 98 -30.82 -15.80 -19.66
C GLU A 98 -30.99 -16.08 -18.17
N LYS A 99 -31.89 -17.01 -17.82
CA LYS A 99 -32.01 -17.48 -16.44
C LYS A 99 -30.87 -18.43 -16.12
N ILE A 100 -30.26 -18.26 -14.95
CA ILE A 100 -29.26 -19.17 -14.42
C ILE A 100 -29.83 -19.92 -13.22
N GLU A 101 -29.65 -21.23 -13.20
CA GLU A 101 -30.14 -22.07 -12.12
C GLU A 101 -29.25 -21.90 -10.87
N LYS A 102 -29.88 -21.91 -9.70
CA LYS A 102 -29.19 -21.81 -8.42
C LYS A 102 -28.11 -22.89 -8.25
N ALA A 103 -28.38 -24.12 -8.69
CA ALA A 103 -27.42 -25.22 -8.64
C ALA A 103 -26.13 -24.93 -9.44
N ILE A 104 -26.23 -24.19 -10.55
CA ILE A 104 -25.06 -23.77 -11.34
C ILE A 104 -24.28 -22.69 -10.60
N LEU A 105 -24.95 -21.73 -9.97
CA LEU A 105 -24.32 -20.69 -9.15
C LEU A 105 -23.56 -21.28 -7.95
N GLU A 106 -24.13 -22.30 -7.29
CA GLU A 106 -23.48 -23.03 -6.20
C GLU A 106 -22.20 -23.73 -6.68
N ARG A 107 -22.27 -24.46 -7.80
CA ARG A 107 -21.11 -25.11 -8.41
C ARG A 107 -20.02 -24.10 -8.82
N LEU A 108 -20.42 -22.92 -9.29
CA LEU A 108 -19.53 -21.80 -9.61
C LEU A 108 -18.74 -21.33 -8.38
N GLY A 109 -19.44 -21.06 -7.28
CA GLY A 109 -18.81 -20.65 -6.02
C GLY A 109 -17.82 -21.71 -5.52
N SER A 110 -18.22 -22.98 -5.52
CA SER A 110 -17.33 -24.09 -5.14
C SER A 110 -16.12 -24.22 -6.06
N ARG A 111 -16.29 -24.07 -7.37
CA ARG A 111 -15.17 -24.16 -8.32
C ARG A 111 -14.20 -22.99 -8.18
N MET A 112 -14.71 -21.77 -8.00
CA MET A 112 -13.87 -20.59 -7.74
C MET A 112 -13.05 -20.75 -6.45
N ALA A 113 -13.66 -21.26 -5.38
CA ALA A 113 -12.96 -21.56 -4.13
C ALA A 113 -11.87 -22.63 -4.31
N SER A 114 -12.20 -23.76 -4.96
CA SER A 114 -11.21 -24.80 -5.27
C SER A 114 -10.04 -24.25 -6.08
N VAL A 115 -10.29 -23.52 -7.17
CA VAL A 115 -9.23 -22.94 -8.00
C VAL A 115 -8.37 -21.97 -7.19
N LEU A 116 -8.97 -21.12 -6.34
CA LEU A 116 -8.21 -20.23 -5.46
C LEU A 116 -7.20 -21.01 -4.62
N PHE A 117 -7.64 -22.06 -3.92
CA PHE A 117 -6.75 -22.83 -3.06
C PHE A 117 -5.77 -23.72 -3.83
N ASP A 118 -6.11 -24.18 -5.04
CA ASP A 118 -5.16 -24.88 -5.92
C ASP A 118 -4.03 -23.94 -6.34
N MET A 119 -4.35 -22.68 -6.68
CA MET A 119 -3.33 -21.67 -7.01
C MET A 119 -2.46 -21.32 -5.80
N LEU A 120 -3.04 -21.28 -4.60
CA LEU A 120 -2.27 -21.10 -3.35
C LEU A 120 -1.36 -22.30 -3.06
N ALA A 121 -1.75 -23.51 -3.46
CA ALA A 121 -0.92 -24.71 -3.35
C ALA A 121 0.17 -24.81 -4.42
N GLY A 122 0.20 -23.89 -5.40
CA GLY A 122 1.18 -23.89 -6.50
C GLY A 122 0.81 -24.79 -7.67
N GLU A 123 -0.44 -25.22 -7.78
CA GLU A 123 -0.94 -25.98 -8.92
C GLU A 123 -0.98 -25.12 -10.19
N PRO A 124 -0.85 -25.72 -11.40
CA PRO A 124 -0.87 -24.97 -12.64
C PRO A 124 -2.25 -24.33 -12.90
N PRO A 125 -2.31 -23.09 -13.41
CA PRO A 125 -3.57 -22.42 -13.65
C PRO A 125 -4.39 -23.14 -14.73
N PRO A 126 -5.72 -23.26 -14.56
CA PRO A 126 -6.59 -23.90 -15.55
C PRO A 126 -6.68 -23.14 -16.87
N TRP A 127 -6.32 -21.85 -16.89
CA TRP A 127 -6.20 -21.02 -18.09
C TRP A 127 -5.21 -19.87 -17.90
N SER A 128 -4.67 -19.35 -19.01
CA SER A 128 -3.54 -18.41 -19.01
C SER A 128 -3.84 -17.03 -18.42
N ASP A 129 -5.09 -16.56 -18.46
CA ASP A 129 -5.52 -15.24 -17.99
C ASP A 129 -6.16 -15.26 -16.59
N LEU A 130 -5.96 -16.32 -15.80
CA LEU A 130 -6.43 -16.37 -14.41
C LEU A 130 -5.69 -15.38 -13.51
N PHE A 131 -4.36 -15.30 -13.66
CA PHE A 131 -3.51 -14.40 -12.89
C PHE A 131 -3.46 -13.01 -13.52
N ILE A 132 -3.62 -11.98 -12.69
CA ILE A 132 -3.46 -10.56 -13.06
C ILE A 132 -2.02 -10.12 -12.82
N THR A 133 -1.42 -10.63 -11.75
CA THR A 133 0.01 -10.50 -11.45
C THR A 133 0.63 -11.89 -11.34
N PRO A 134 1.95 -12.04 -11.46
CA PRO A 134 2.61 -13.35 -11.38
C PRO A 134 2.17 -14.19 -10.17
N PRO A 135 2.11 -15.53 -10.30
CA PRO A 135 1.81 -16.42 -9.19
C PRO A 135 2.88 -16.35 -8.09
N MET A 136 2.52 -16.75 -6.88
CA MET A 136 3.48 -16.96 -5.78
C MET A 136 4.26 -18.25 -6.00
N ASN A 137 5.51 -18.32 -5.52
CA ASN A 137 6.38 -19.49 -5.69
C ASN A 137 6.06 -20.59 -4.67
N GLY A 138 4.82 -21.09 -4.71
CA GLY A 138 4.30 -22.02 -3.71
C GLY A 138 4.20 -21.37 -2.32
N LEU A 139 3.26 -21.84 -1.50
CA LEU A 139 3.15 -21.33 -0.13
C LEU A 139 3.96 -22.20 0.84
N PRO A 140 4.83 -21.61 1.67
CA PRO A 140 5.40 -22.33 2.80
C PRO A 140 4.29 -22.67 3.81
N ASN A 141 4.66 -23.37 4.88
CA ASN A 141 3.72 -23.64 5.96
C ASN A 141 3.25 -22.31 6.59
N VAL A 142 1.95 -22.06 6.60
CA VAL A 142 1.36 -20.83 7.13
C VAL A 142 0.66 -21.12 8.46
N ASP A 143 0.83 -20.24 9.43
CA ASP A 143 0.24 -20.37 10.77
C ASP A 143 -1.25 -19.98 10.79
N GLY A 144 -1.71 -19.24 9.78
CA GLY A 144 -3.11 -18.85 9.64
C GLY A 144 -3.42 -18.07 8.37
N ILE A 145 -4.72 -17.98 8.09
CA ILE A 145 -5.28 -17.23 6.95
C ILE A 145 -6.28 -16.19 7.46
N LEU A 146 -6.17 -14.97 6.96
CA LEU A 146 -7.13 -13.89 7.17
C LEU A 146 -7.81 -13.60 5.83
N PHE A 147 -9.09 -13.27 5.90
CA PHE A 147 -9.87 -12.82 4.76
C PHE A 147 -10.21 -11.34 4.90
N SER A 148 -10.17 -10.62 3.79
CA SER A 148 -10.60 -9.23 3.67
C SER A 148 -11.42 -9.04 2.39
N GLY A 149 -11.97 -7.84 2.20
CA GLY A 149 -12.80 -7.53 1.04
C GLY A 149 -14.27 -7.88 1.24
N GLY A 150 -15.10 -7.55 0.24
CA GLY A 150 -16.55 -7.66 0.37
C GLY A 150 -17.05 -9.09 0.58
N VAL A 151 -16.33 -10.10 0.09
CA VAL A 151 -16.71 -11.51 0.28
C VAL A 151 -16.36 -12.01 1.70
N ALA A 152 -15.41 -11.36 2.38
CA ALA A 152 -15.03 -11.74 3.74
C ALA A 152 -16.20 -11.63 4.74
N GLU A 153 -17.15 -10.72 4.51
CA GLU A 153 -18.34 -10.60 5.37
C GLU A 153 -19.15 -11.90 5.41
N TYR A 154 -19.27 -12.61 4.27
CA TYR A 154 -19.93 -13.91 4.22
C TYR A 154 -19.06 -15.04 4.80
N ILE A 155 -17.74 -14.98 4.61
CA ILE A 155 -16.80 -15.95 5.19
C ILE A 155 -16.87 -15.90 6.73
N TYR A 156 -16.91 -14.70 7.31
CA TYR A 156 -17.03 -14.48 8.75
C TYR A 156 -18.48 -14.52 9.27
N LYS A 157 -19.48 -14.78 8.41
CA LYS A 157 -20.91 -14.83 8.77
C LYS A 157 -21.41 -13.52 9.42
N ARG A 158 -20.97 -12.38 8.90
CA ARG A 158 -21.38 -11.03 9.30
C ARG A 158 -22.47 -10.46 8.40
N GLU A 159 -22.63 -11.01 7.22
CA GLU A 159 -23.65 -10.66 6.24
C GLU A 159 -24.36 -11.92 5.75
N ASP A 160 -25.69 -11.87 5.68
CA ASP A 160 -26.56 -12.96 5.22
C ASP A 160 -27.38 -12.55 3.98
N THR A 161 -27.37 -11.27 3.61
CA THR A 161 -28.16 -10.72 2.50
C THR A 161 -27.49 -11.01 1.16
N ALA A 162 -28.24 -11.52 0.18
CA ALA A 162 -27.76 -11.68 -1.19
C ALA A 162 -28.01 -10.41 -2.02
N PHE A 163 -26.98 -9.88 -2.68
CA PHE A 163 -27.07 -8.68 -3.52
C PHE A 163 -27.11 -8.97 -5.03
N GLY A 164 -27.61 -10.15 -5.42
CA GLY A 164 -27.68 -10.57 -6.82
C GLY A 164 -26.31 -10.88 -7.43
N ASP A 165 -25.37 -11.35 -6.62
CA ASP A 165 -24.03 -11.79 -7.05
C ASP A 165 -23.64 -13.11 -6.36
N LEU A 166 -22.42 -13.58 -6.59
CA LEU A 166 -21.91 -14.83 -6.01
C LEU A 166 -21.41 -14.67 -4.57
N GLY A 167 -21.50 -13.48 -3.94
CA GLY A 167 -20.90 -13.19 -2.64
C GLY A 167 -21.20 -14.24 -1.55
N PRO A 168 -22.48 -14.53 -1.25
CA PRO A 168 -22.84 -15.54 -0.25
C PRO A 168 -22.34 -16.95 -0.59
N LEU A 169 -22.46 -17.36 -1.86
CA LEU A 169 -22.09 -18.70 -2.33
C LEU A 169 -20.58 -18.90 -2.34
N LEU A 170 -19.84 -17.89 -2.81
CA LEU A 170 -18.38 -17.90 -2.84
C LEU A 170 -17.81 -17.83 -1.43
N GLY A 171 -18.34 -16.96 -0.56
CA GLY A 171 -17.86 -16.86 0.82
C GLY A 171 -18.05 -18.15 1.60
N LYS A 172 -19.22 -18.79 1.47
CA LYS A 172 -19.46 -20.12 2.05
C LYS A 172 -18.46 -21.15 1.52
N ALA A 173 -18.30 -21.23 0.20
CA ALA A 173 -17.40 -22.21 -0.44
C ALA A 173 -15.92 -21.99 -0.08
N VAL A 174 -15.47 -20.75 0.01
CA VAL A 174 -14.09 -20.40 0.40
C VAL A 174 -13.83 -20.81 1.84
N ARG A 175 -14.79 -20.56 2.75
CA ARG A 175 -14.67 -21.00 4.14
C ARG A 175 -14.57 -22.53 4.24
N GLU A 176 -15.48 -23.24 3.59
CA GLU A 176 -15.52 -24.71 3.61
C GLU A 176 -14.23 -25.31 3.02
N GLU A 177 -13.73 -24.77 1.91
CA GLU A 177 -12.50 -25.26 1.29
C GLU A 177 -11.26 -24.94 2.14
N ALA A 178 -11.22 -23.78 2.81
CA ALA A 178 -10.15 -23.43 3.77
C ALA A 178 -10.11 -24.41 4.95
N GLU A 179 -11.27 -24.65 5.58
CA GLU A 179 -11.42 -25.57 6.71
C GLU A 179 -11.06 -27.01 6.30
N LYS A 180 -11.52 -27.45 5.12
CA LYS A 180 -11.20 -28.77 4.54
C LYS A 180 -9.71 -28.97 4.29
N ARG A 181 -8.98 -27.92 3.90
CA ARG A 181 -7.52 -27.96 3.68
C ARG A 181 -6.71 -27.72 4.97
N GLY A 182 -7.38 -27.57 6.11
CA GLY A 182 -6.73 -27.46 7.42
C GLY A 182 -6.20 -26.06 7.76
N TYR A 183 -6.59 -25.02 7.03
CA TYR A 183 -6.18 -23.66 7.37
C TYR A 183 -6.84 -23.18 8.67
N ARG A 184 -6.05 -22.59 9.56
CA ARG A 184 -6.56 -21.84 10.70
C ARG A 184 -7.07 -20.48 10.24
N ILE A 185 -8.40 -20.35 10.09
CA ILE A 185 -9.03 -19.07 9.78
C ILE A 185 -8.94 -18.16 11.01
N LEU A 186 -8.28 -17.03 10.84
CA LEU A 186 -8.11 -16.01 11.87
C LEU A 186 -9.13 -14.90 11.66
N ASP A 187 -9.65 -14.34 12.75
CA ASP A 187 -10.58 -13.22 12.68
C ASP A 187 -9.87 -11.93 12.20
N SER A 188 -10.52 -11.23 11.28
CA SER A 188 -10.15 -9.88 10.83
C SER A 188 -11.32 -8.93 11.10
N SER A 189 -11.13 -7.88 11.91
CA SER A 189 -12.20 -6.94 12.28
C SER A 189 -12.65 -6.05 11.12
N GLU A 190 -11.78 -5.81 10.14
CA GLU A 190 -11.99 -4.75 9.14
C GLU A 190 -12.71 -5.19 7.87
N GLY A 191 -12.67 -6.48 7.51
CA GLY A 191 -13.49 -7.08 6.44
C GLY A 191 -13.46 -6.28 5.13
N ILE A 192 -14.64 -5.83 4.66
CA ILE A 192 -14.82 -5.03 3.43
C ILE A 192 -14.05 -3.70 3.45
N ARG A 193 -13.71 -3.18 4.63
CA ARG A 193 -13.04 -1.87 4.80
C ARG A 193 -11.52 -1.97 4.85
N ALA A 194 -10.98 -3.18 4.89
CA ALA A 194 -9.54 -3.44 5.05
C ALA A 194 -8.69 -2.60 4.08
N THR A 195 -8.99 -2.58 2.78
CA THR A 195 -8.18 -1.83 1.80
C THR A 195 -8.22 -0.31 2.03
N VAL A 196 -9.36 0.24 2.46
CA VAL A 196 -9.51 1.69 2.75
C VAL A 196 -8.83 2.07 4.07
N ILE A 197 -8.92 1.20 5.07
CA ILE A 197 -8.22 1.37 6.35
C ILE A 197 -6.72 1.26 6.13
N GLY A 198 -6.29 0.30 5.32
CA GLY A 198 -4.92 0.14 4.89
C GLY A 198 -4.41 1.35 4.13
N ALA A 199 -5.21 1.93 3.22
CA ALA A 199 -4.87 3.20 2.57
C ALA A 199 -4.64 4.32 3.59
N SER A 200 -5.46 4.39 4.64
CA SER A 200 -5.30 5.38 5.72
C SER A 200 -4.07 5.11 6.59
N GLN A 201 -3.78 3.84 6.90
CA GLN A 201 -2.66 3.42 7.73
C GLN A 201 -1.31 3.44 6.99
N TYR A 202 -1.30 3.21 5.68
CA TYR A 202 -0.10 3.14 4.85
C TYR A 202 0.28 4.50 4.26
N SER A 203 -0.69 5.40 4.04
CA SER A 203 -0.40 6.76 3.58
C SER A 203 0.02 7.70 4.71
N ILE A 204 -0.21 7.38 5.99
CA ILE A 204 0.12 8.28 7.11
C ILE A 204 1.31 7.73 7.87
N GLN A 205 2.44 8.43 7.76
CA GLN A 205 3.61 8.23 8.60
C GLN A 205 3.61 9.29 9.72
N LEU A 206 4.27 8.98 10.84
CA LEU A 206 4.56 9.95 11.89
C LEU A 206 6.04 10.22 11.86
N SER A 207 6.44 11.49 11.97
CA SER A 207 7.85 11.80 12.15
C SER A 207 8.35 11.33 13.51
N GLY A 208 9.66 11.36 13.71
CA GLY A 208 10.22 11.33 15.06
C GLY A 208 9.75 12.52 15.90
N GLU A 209 10.08 12.49 17.20
CA GLU A 209 9.81 13.58 18.16
C GLU A 209 10.94 14.63 18.14
N THR A 210 12.11 14.24 17.65
CA THR A 210 13.33 15.06 17.55
C THR A 210 13.42 15.77 16.20
N ILE A 211 12.35 16.44 15.79
CA ILE A 211 12.28 17.24 14.55
C ILE A 211 12.61 18.71 14.80
N PHE A 212 13.08 19.44 13.79
CA PHE A 212 13.29 20.88 13.85
C PHE A 212 12.21 21.63 13.08
N VAL A 213 11.33 22.34 13.79
CA VAL A 213 10.32 23.20 13.19
C VAL A 213 10.51 24.61 13.76
N PRO A 214 11.32 25.48 13.11
CA PRO A 214 11.69 26.79 13.66
C PRO A 214 10.49 27.75 13.79
N ARG A 215 9.46 27.51 12.98
CA ARG A 215 8.21 28.28 12.95
C ARG A 215 7.02 27.33 12.85
N PRO A 216 6.32 27.02 13.95
CA PRO A 216 5.21 26.07 13.93
C PRO A 216 4.08 26.45 12.97
N ASP A 217 3.88 27.76 12.73
CA ASP A 217 2.93 28.33 11.78
C ASP A 217 3.32 28.11 10.31
N SER A 218 4.54 27.65 10.04
CA SER A 218 4.96 27.23 8.69
C SER A 218 4.35 25.89 8.26
N LEU A 219 3.77 25.14 9.21
CA LEU A 219 2.98 23.94 8.99
C LEU A 219 1.48 24.23 9.23
N PRO A 220 0.53 23.57 8.53
CA PRO A 220 0.72 22.43 7.64
C PRO A 220 1.20 22.82 6.23
N LEU A 221 1.98 21.95 5.60
CA LEU A 221 2.36 22.03 4.19
C LEU A 221 1.59 21.00 3.37
N ARG A 222 1.24 21.33 2.13
CA ARG A 222 0.46 20.44 1.26
C ARG A 222 1.04 20.31 -0.13
N ASN A 223 0.90 19.11 -0.69
CA ASN A 223 1.34 18.74 -2.03
C ASN A 223 2.80 19.08 -2.30
N LEU A 224 3.68 18.89 -1.32
CA LEU A 224 5.12 19.04 -1.55
C LEU A 224 5.58 17.88 -2.40
N ARG A 225 6.10 18.19 -3.59
CA ARG A 225 6.81 17.20 -4.39
C ARG A 225 8.10 16.80 -3.67
N THR A 226 8.44 15.52 -3.67
CA THR A 226 9.67 15.02 -3.05
C THR A 226 10.74 14.82 -4.11
N PHE A 227 11.99 15.08 -3.74
CA PHE A 227 13.16 14.72 -4.53
C PHE A 227 14.15 14.00 -3.63
N VAL A 228 14.52 12.78 -4.01
CA VAL A 228 15.38 11.95 -3.18
C VAL A 228 16.85 12.32 -3.43
N VAL A 229 17.56 12.55 -2.35
CA VAL A 229 19.00 12.76 -2.29
C VAL A 229 19.60 11.54 -1.64
N GLN A 230 20.27 10.72 -2.43
CA GLN A 230 20.99 9.55 -1.93
C GLN A 230 22.30 10.00 -1.28
N VAL A 231 22.46 9.71 0.01
CA VAL A 231 23.67 10.04 0.77
C VAL A 231 24.35 8.79 1.31
N SER A 232 25.68 8.80 1.32
CA SER A 232 26.51 7.77 1.95
C SER A 232 27.23 8.36 3.16
N TRP A 233 27.57 7.50 4.11
CA TRP A 233 28.40 7.84 5.27
C TRP A 233 29.90 7.69 5.00
N ASP A 234 30.29 7.40 3.76
CA ASP A 234 31.70 7.33 3.38
C ASP A 234 32.34 8.72 3.40
N ALA A 235 33.46 8.86 4.09
CA ALA A 235 34.22 10.10 4.06
C ALA A 235 34.69 10.44 2.62
N PRO A 236 34.74 11.73 2.25
CA PRO A 236 34.32 12.87 3.07
C PRO A 236 32.81 13.16 2.91
N ILE A 237 32.07 13.13 4.03
CA ILE A 237 30.59 13.11 4.05
C ILE A 237 30.02 14.46 3.58
N ALA A 238 30.55 15.59 4.05
CA ALA A 238 30.04 16.91 3.68
C ALA A 238 30.14 17.18 2.17
N GLU A 239 31.28 16.88 1.55
CA GLU A 239 31.52 17.12 0.12
C GLU A 239 30.65 16.22 -0.74
N ARG A 240 30.51 14.94 -0.37
CA ARG A 240 29.63 14.00 -1.07
C ARG A 240 28.17 14.43 -0.96
N THR A 241 27.73 14.81 0.23
CA THR A 241 26.37 15.33 0.47
C THR A 241 26.13 16.58 -0.36
N ALA A 242 27.06 17.55 -0.36
CA ALA A 242 26.93 18.77 -1.14
C ALA A 242 26.83 18.46 -2.64
N GLY A 243 27.63 17.51 -3.14
CA GLY A 243 27.56 17.02 -4.52
C GLY A 243 26.21 16.40 -4.86
N ALA A 244 25.70 15.51 -4.00
CA ALA A 244 24.41 14.86 -4.19
C ALA A 244 23.27 15.88 -4.23
N VAL A 245 23.21 16.81 -3.28
CA VAL A 245 22.20 17.89 -3.25
C VAL A 245 22.27 18.73 -4.53
N ARG A 246 23.47 19.17 -4.96
CA ARG A 246 23.62 19.95 -6.19
C ARG A 246 23.17 19.18 -7.43
N ASN A 247 23.49 17.90 -7.51
CA ASN A 247 23.08 17.05 -8.63
C ASN A 247 21.55 16.93 -8.69
N THR A 248 20.89 16.65 -7.57
CA THR A 248 19.43 16.59 -7.48
C THR A 248 18.79 17.92 -7.88
N LEU A 249 19.30 19.06 -7.37
CA LEU A 249 18.77 20.39 -7.70
C LEU A 249 18.99 20.78 -9.17
N THR A 250 20.12 20.39 -9.76
CA THR A 250 20.42 20.68 -11.17
C THR A 250 19.54 19.85 -12.11
N GLY A 251 19.18 18.63 -11.70
CA GLY A 251 18.29 17.72 -12.43
C GLY A 251 16.81 18.10 -12.38
N LEU A 252 16.43 19.15 -11.65
CA LEU A 252 15.05 19.62 -11.61
C LEU A 252 14.64 20.24 -12.95
N ASP A 253 13.55 19.73 -13.52
CA ASP A 253 12.95 20.28 -14.74
C ASP A 253 12.63 21.78 -14.57
N PRO A 254 12.84 22.62 -15.61
CA PRO A 254 12.55 24.05 -15.55
C PRO A 254 11.11 24.38 -15.14
N GLU A 255 10.16 23.52 -15.49
CA GLU A 255 8.73 23.63 -15.17
C GLU A 255 8.43 23.45 -13.68
N VAL A 256 9.39 22.89 -12.93
CA VAL A 256 9.29 22.62 -11.50
C VAL A 256 10.01 23.69 -10.67
N ARG A 257 10.84 24.52 -11.32
CA ARG A 257 11.53 25.64 -10.67
C ARG A 257 10.50 26.67 -10.19
N GLY A 258 10.59 27.05 -8.92
CA GLY A 258 9.63 27.94 -8.26
C GLY A 258 8.40 27.25 -7.63
N MET A 259 8.21 25.93 -7.82
CA MET A 259 7.19 25.18 -7.08
C MET A 259 7.72 24.73 -5.70
N PRO A 260 6.88 24.70 -4.64
CA PRO A 260 7.25 24.13 -3.35
C PRO A 260 7.64 22.63 -3.45
N PHE A 261 8.81 22.28 -2.92
CA PHE A 261 9.28 20.90 -2.87
C PHE A 261 9.99 20.60 -1.54
N ALA A 262 10.17 19.30 -1.27
CA ALA A 262 10.97 18.78 -0.16
C ALA A 262 12.16 17.98 -0.70
N LEU A 263 13.32 18.08 -0.04
CA LEU A 263 14.44 17.16 -0.26
C LEU A 263 14.34 16.02 0.75
N VAL A 264 14.42 14.79 0.27
CA VAL A 264 14.39 13.57 1.09
C VAL A 264 15.77 12.96 1.12
N PHE A 265 16.37 12.83 2.30
CA PHE A 265 17.69 12.25 2.46
C PHE A 265 17.55 10.77 2.82
N SER A 266 17.84 9.93 1.82
CA SER A 266 17.89 8.48 1.94
C SER A 266 19.32 8.05 2.20
N SER A 267 19.53 7.26 3.25
CA SER A 267 20.87 6.88 3.72
C SER A 267 20.88 5.49 4.35
N PRO A 268 22.03 4.80 4.38
CA PRO A 268 22.21 3.64 5.26
C PRO A 268 21.93 4.01 6.75
N PRO A 269 21.79 3.01 7.64
CA PRO A 269 21.64 3.26 9.08
C PRO A 269 22.70 4.21 9.63
N PHE A 270 22.25 5.18 10.43
CA PHE A 270 23.06 6.31 10.88
C PHE A 270 24.25 5.92 11.77
N LEU A 271 25.42 6.53 11.52
CA LEU A 271 26.70 6.19 12.18
C LEU A 271 27.07 7.08 13.39
N GLY A 272 26.19 8.00 13.81
CA GLY A 272 26.37 8.81 15.02
C GLY A 272 26.59 10.31 14.75
N TYR A 273 26.58 11.11 15.83
CA TYR A 273 26.42 12.57 15.78
C TYR A 273 27.38 13.31 14.83
N GLY A 274 28.67 12.94 14.77
CA GLY A 274 29.63 13.58 13.87
C GLY A 274 29.24 13.49 12.38
N ALA A 275 28.63 12.38 11.97
CA ALA A 275 28.14 12.22 10.60
C ALA A 275 26.94 13.15 10.29
N ALA A 276 26.08 13.42 11.27
CA ALA A 276 24.99 14.39 11.10
C ALA A 276 25.52 15.83 10.96
N GLN A 277 26.61 16.17 11.67
CA GLN A 277 27.24 17.49 11.52
C GLN A 277 27.81 17.69 10.12
N GLU A 278 28.52 16.68 9.61
CA GLU A 278 29.05 16.68 8.24
C GLU A 278 27.92 16.72 7.20
N LEU A 279 26.84 15.96 7.40
CA LEU A 279 25.63 16.00 6.56
C LEU A 279 25.05 17.43 6.51
N ALA A 280 24.86 18.05 7.68
CA ALA A 280 24.35 19.41 7.78
C ALA A 280 25.28 20.43 7.09
N GLN A 281 26.60 20.27 7.25
CA GLN A 281 27.59 21.11 6.56
C GLN A 281 27.51 20.96 5.04
N GLY A 282 27.35 19.75 4.53
CA GLY A 282 27.17 19.47 3.11
C GLY A 282 25.89 20.09 2.54
N ILE A 283 24.76 19.91 3.24
CA ILE A 283 23.47 20.53 2.87
C ILE A 283 23.60 22.05 2.85
N ARG A 284 24.17 22.65 3.90
CA ARG A 284 24.41 24.09 3.99
C ARG A 284 25.27 24.58 2.82
N GLY A 285 26.38 23.90 2.54
CA GLY A 285 27.30 24.25 1.45
C GLY A 285 26.67 24.17 0.05
N ALA A 286 25.67 23.30 -0.15
CA ALA A 286 24.92 23.22 -1.40
C ALA A 286 23.83 24.30 -1.49
N LEU A 287 23.07 24.53 -0.42
CA LEU A 287 21.94 25.47 -0.43
C LEU A 287 22.36 26.94 -0.35
N LEU A 288 23.57 27.25 0.11
CA LEU A 288 24.13 28.60 0.10
C LEU A 288 24.19 29.20 -1.32
N THR A 289 24.43 28.37 -2.34
CA THR A 289 24.48 28.82 -3.75
C THR A 289 23.11 28.88 -4.41
N VAL A 290 22.03 28.51 -3.70
CA VAL A 290 20.67 28.46 -4.23
C VAL A 290 19.91 29.73 -3.82
N PRO A 291 19.25 30.44 -4.75
CA PRO A 291 18.39 31.58 -4.43
C PRO A 291 17.30 31.21 -3.41
N PRO A 292 16.91 32.10 -2.49
CA PRO A 292 15.89 31.80 -1.48
C PRO A 292 14.55 31.27 -2.05
N ALA A 293 14.16 31.70 -3.25
CA ALA A 293 12.93 31.26 -3.92
C ALA A 293 12.99 29.80 -4.41
N ASP A 294 14.19 29.28 -4.66
CA ASP A 294 14.44 27.94 -5.21
C ASP A 294 14.94 26.94 -4.15
N ARG A 295 15.01 27.36 -2.88
CA ARG A 295 15.35 26.47 -1.77
C ARG A 295 14.18 25.54 -1.45
N PRO A 296 14.47 24.33 -0.93
CA PRO A 296 13.43 23.42 -0.47
C PRO A 296 12.60 24.07 0.64
N ARG A 297 11.31 23.75 0.66
CA ARG A 297 10.41 24.16 1.74
C ARG A 297 10.54 23.29 2.97
N MET A 298 11.15 22.12 2.83
CA MET A 298 11.30 21.16 3.89
C MET A 298 12.45 20.19 3.59
N LEU A 299 13.14 19.75 4.64
CA LEU A 299 14.04 18.59 4.57
C LEU A 299 13.39 17.42 5.30
N VAL A 300 13.47 16.24 4.70
CA VAL A 300 12.94 14.99 5.24
C VAL A 300 14.08 13.99 5.32
N PHE A 301 14.22 13.30 6.44
CA PHE A 301 15.30 12.33 6.66
C PHE A 301 14.71 10.95 6.97
N GLU A 302 15.28 9.89 6.42
CA GLU A 302 14.89 8.53 6.83
C GLU A 302 15.41 8.18 8.23
N GLN A 303 16.51 8.81 8.64
CA GLN A 303 17.16 8.60 9.93
C GLN A 303 16.84 9.73 10.90
N ASN A 304 16.85 9.43 12.20
CA ASN A 304 16.65 10.39 13.29
C ASN A 304 17.80 11.41 13.39
N VAL A 305 17.76 12.45 12.55
CA VAL A 305 18.76 13.53 12.47
C VAL A 305 18.14 14.91 12.26
N GLY A 306 16.81 15.01 12.20
CA GLY A 306 16.07 16.20 11.81
C GLY A 306 16.38 17.41 12.70
N ARG A 307 16.38 17.23 14.03
CA ARG A 307 16.76 18.28 14.99
C ARG A 307 18.18 18.77 14.78
N VAL A 308 19.14 17.83 14.77
CA VAL A 308 20.58 18.14 14.69
C VAL A 308 20.90 18.89 13.40
N VAL A 309 20.41 18.40 12.26
CA VAL A 309 20.64 19.07 10.98
C VAL A 309 19.98 20.43 10.97
N GLY A 310 18.71 20.53 11.38
CA GLY A 310 17.96 21.77 11.37
C GLY A 310 18.60 22.89 12.21
N GLU A 311 19.12 22.56 13.40
CA GLU A 311 19.81 23.52 14.29
C GLU A 311 21.13 24.04 13.71
N MET A 312 21.76 23.28 12.81
CA MET A 312 23.03 23.63 12.16
C MET A 312 22.85 24.41 10.86
N LEU A 313 21.61 24.48 10.33
CA LEU A 313 21.28 25.33 9.20
C LEU A 313 21.09 26.79 9.65
N PRO A 314 21.36 27.77 8.77
CA PRO A 314 21.10 29.17 9.08
C PRO A 314 19.62 29.41 9.44
N GLN A 315 19.37 30.01 10.61
CA GLN A 315 18.03 30.24 11.17
C GLN A 315 17.14 31.06 10.23
N GLU A 316 17.74 31.98 9.47
CA GLU A 316 17.08 32.82 8.47
C GLU A 316 16.48 32.02 7.31
N TRP A 317 16.90 30.77 7.09
CA TRP A 317 16.27 29.90 6.10
C TRP A 317 14.93 29.37 6.59
N SER A 318 14.80 29.18 7.91
CA SER A 318 13.58 28.71 8.57
C SER A 318 12.96 27.48 7.88
N ILE A 319 13.81 26.53 7.45
CA ILE A 319 13.39 25.30 6.76
C ILE A 319 13.07 24.23 7.83
N PRO A 320 11.83 23.74 7.92
CA PRO A 320 11.50 22.61 8.78
C PRO A 320 12.25 21.35 8.33
N CYS A 321 12.75 20.60 9.31
CA CYS A 321 13.45 19.33 9.14
C CYS A 321 12.73 18.25 9.94
N VAL A 322 12.17 17.25 9.26
CA VAL A 322 11.54 16.09 9.91
C VAL A 322 12.31 14.82 9.57
N ASP A 323 12.22 13.84 10.45
CA ASP A 323 12.94 12.58 10.32
C ASP A 323 12.05 11.37 10.56
N GLU A 324 12.62 10.18 10.35
CA GLU A 324 11.97 8.87 10.47
C GLU A 324 10.83 8.66 9.46
N ILE A 325 10.89 9.37 8.33
CA ILE A 325 9.94 9.24 7.22
C ILE A 325 10.65 8.58 6.03
N SER A 326 10.08 7.50 5.50
CA SER A 326 10.59 6.84 4.29
C SER A 326 9.73 7.18 3.08
N LEU A 327 10.36 7.69 2.02
CA LEU A 327 9.70 8.15 0.80
C LEU A 327 10.45 7.61 -0.42
N SER A 328 9.70 7.34 -1.49
CA SER A 328 10.24 6.93 -2.78
C SER A 328 10.36 8.12 -3.74
N GLU A 329 11.10 7.91 -4.83
CA GLU A 329 11.07 8.82 -5.97
C GLU A 329 9.63 9.00 -6.49
N LEU A 330 9.31 10.22 -6.90
CA LEU A 330 7.98 10.64 -7.41
C LEU A 330 6.85 10.72 -6.38
N ASP A 331 7.14 10.57 -5.08
CA ASP A 331 6.16 10.83 -4.04
C ASP A 331 5.83 12.33 -3.89
N PHE A 332 4.67 12.57 -3.31
CA PHE A 332 4.22 13.86 -2.80
C PHE A 332 3.87 13.69 -1.33
N ILE A 333 4.05 14.73 -0.53
CA ILE A 333 3.68 14.71 0.88
C ILE A 333 2.76 15.87 1.25
N ASP A 334 1.80 15.60 2.15
CA ASP A 334 1.20 16.61 3.02
C ASP A 334 1.81 16.44 4.41
N VAL A 335 2.15 17.54 5.07
CA VAL A 335 2.64 17.54 6.44
C VAL A 335 1.66 18.32 7.30
N GLY A 336 1.15 17.69 8.35
CA GLY A 336 0.22 18.28 9.28
C GLY A 336 0.87 19.33 10.18
N ALA A 337 0.06 19.93 11.06
CA ALA A 337 0.57 20.78 12.13
C ALA A 337 1.34 19.94 13.16
N VAL A 338 2.23 20.59 13.91
CA VAL A 338 2.88 19.96 15.06
C VAL A 338 1.81 19.55 16.07
N VAL A 339 1.86 18.32 16.54
CA VAL A 339 0.94 17.84 17.58
C VAL A 339 1.38 18.44 18.91
N GLU A 340 0.53 19.28 19.49
CA GLU A 340 0.79 19.93 20.77
C GLU A 340 1.03 18.88 21.87
N GLY A 341 2.09 19.06 22.65
CA GLY A 341 2.47 18.15 23.74
C GLY A 341 3.34 16.95 23.32
N GLU A 342 3.28 16.53 22.05
CA GLU A 342 3.95 15.32 21.57
C GLU A 342 5.17 15.60 20.68
N GLY A 343 5.21 16.76 19.99
CA GLY A 343 6.41 17.22 19.28
C GLY A 343 6.68 16.60 17.91
N TYR A 344 5.89 15.62 17.45
CA TYR A 344 5.94 15.07 16.10
C TYR A 344 4.94 15.74 15.14
N VAL A 345 5.04 15.44 13.85
CA VAL A 345 4.08 15.83 12.81
C VAL A 345 3.56 14.60 12.04
N PRO A 346 2.27 14.57 11.68
CA PRO A 346 1.76 13.54 10.76
C PRO A 346 2.13 13.89 9.31
N VAL A 347 2.60 12.91 8.56
CA VAL A 347 3.00 13.05 7.16
C VAL A 347 2.18 12.10 6.30
N VAL A 348 1.42 12.66 5.35
CA VAL A 348 0.64 11.89 4.38
C VAL A 348 1.43 11.72 3.09
N VAL A 349 1.81 10.49 2.75
CA VAL A 349 2.50 10.14 1.51
C VAL A 349 1.49 9.86 0.39
N LYS A 350 1.75 10.45 -0.77
CA LYS A 350 0.93 10.39 -1.98
C LYS A 350 1.80 10.01 -3.16
N SER A 351 1.69 8.79 -3.67
CA SER A 351 2.42 8.37 -4.86
C SER A 351 1.63 8.67 -6.13
N LEU A 352 2.32 9.12 -7.19
CA LEU A 352 1.72 9.24 -8.52
C LEU A 352 1.58 7.85 -9.15
N ALA A 353 0.35 7.47 -9.51
CA ALA A 353 0.08 6.28 -10.29
C ALA A 353 -0.30 6.70 -11.72
N PHE A 354 0.52 6.31 -12.71
CA PHE A 354 0.13 6.41 -14.11
C PHE A 354 -0.70 5.19 -14.47
N GLY A 355 -2.01 5.37 -14.62
CA GLY A 355 -2.87 4.36 -15.24
C GLY A 355 -2.74 4.45 -16.76
N MET A 356 -2.45 3.32 -17.41
CA MET A 356 -2.72 3.16 -18.84
C MET A 356 -4.17 2.76 -19.07
#